data_AF-A0A660XQN6-F1
#
_entry.id   AF-A0A660XQN6-F1
#
_cell.length_a   1.000
_cell.length_b   1.000
_cell.length_c   1.000
_cell.angle_alpha   90.00
_cell.angle_beta   90.00
_cell.angle_gamma   90.00
#
_symmetry.space_group_name_H-M   'P 1'
#
loop_
_entity.id
_entity.type
_entity.pdbx_description
1 polymer ?
#
loop_
_entity_poly.entity_id
_entity_poly.type
_entity_poly.pdbx_seq_one_letter_code
_entity_poly.pdbx_strand_id
1 'polypeptide(L)' 'PYSDDQLSILLKKAGYPIARRTVAKYREQSKIPVARLRRNI' A
#
# COMPACT_ATOMS: atom_id res chain seq x y z
N PRO A 1 6.27 3.17 -4.12
CA PRO A 1 7.33 2.19 -4.47
C PRO A 1 7.12 0.83 -3.78
N TYR A 2 6.09 0.73 -2.93
CA TYR A 2 5.74 -0.45 -2.18
C TYR A 2 4.40 -0.99 -2.64
N SER A 3 4.35 -2.30 -2.86
CA SER A 3 3.13 -3.04 -3.13
C SER A 3 2.26 -3.08 -1.87
N ASP A 4 0.96 -3.23 -2.06
CA ASP A 4 -0.02 -3.37 -0.96
C ASP A 4 0.36 -4.49 0.03
N ASP A 5 1.00 -5.54 -0.47
CA ASP A 5 1.55 -6.64 0.33
C ASP A 5 2.67 -6.18 1.28
N GLN A 6 3.64 -5.42 0.75
CA GLN A 6 4.74 -4.87 1.54
C GLN A 6 4.25 -3.88 2.59
N LEU A 7 3.24 -3.07 2.26
CA LEU A 7 2.60 -2.18 3.23
C LEU A 7 1.93 -2.99 4.35
N SER A 8 1.23 -4.08 4.02
CA SER A 8 0.61 -4.92 5.05
C SER A 8 1.64 -5.53 6.00
N ILE A 9 2.80 -5.94 5.49
CA ILE A 9 3.90 -6.50 6.28
C ILE A 9 4.52 -5.43 7.19
N LEU A 10 4.76 -4.23 6.67
CA LEU A 10 5.29 -3.10 7.44
C LEU A 10 4.33 -2.67 8.56
N LEU A 11 3.04 -2.57 8.25
CA LEU A 11 2.00 -2.20 9.21
C LEU A 11 1.84 -3.29 10.29
N LYS A 12 1.90 -4.57 9.90
CA LYS A 12 1.89 -5.69 10.83
C LYS A 12 3.10 -5.66 11.77
N LYS A 13 4.28 -5.31 11.25
CA LYS A 13 5.51 -5.11 12.07
C LYS A 13 5.38 -3.92 13.02
N ALA A 14 4.65 -2.87 12.64
CA ALA A 14 4.39 -1.71 13.48
C ALA A 14 3.31 -1.94 14.56
N GLY A 15 2.74 -3.15 14.64
CA GLY A 15 1.69 -3.49 15.61
C GLY A 15 0.26 -3.28 15.11
N TYR A 16 0.08 -2.91 13.84
CA TYR A 16 -1.24 -2.78 13.22
C TYR A 16 -1.50 -3.97 12.31
N PRO A 17 -2.33 -4.96 12.71
CA PRO A 17 -2.67 -6.11 11.87
C PRO A 17 -3.66 -5.70 10.78
N ILE A 18 -3.16 -5.03 9.73
CA ILE A 18 -3.97 -4.55 8.61
C ILE A 18 -3.88 -5.52 7.44
N ALA A 19 -5.03 -6.01 6.96
CA ALA A 19 -5.08 -6.90 5.80
C ALA A 19 -4.85 -6.12 4.49
N ARG A 20 -4.31 -6.80 3.46
CA ARG A 20 -4.07 -6.23 2.12
C ARG A 20 -5.29 -5.52 1.53
N ARG A 21 -6.49 -6.09 1.71
CA ARG A 21 -7.76 -5.53 1.21
C ARG A 21 -8.06 -4.15 1.81
N THR A 22 -7.76 -3.99 3.09
CA THR A 22 -7.94 -2.74 3.83
C THR A 22 -6.91 -1.70 3.37
N VAL A 23 -5.66 -2.10 3.12
CA VAL A 23 -4.64 -1.23 2.52
C VAL A 23 -5.06 -0.75 1.12
N ALA A 24 -5.60 -1.64 0.28
CA ALA A 24 -6.10 -1.27 -1.05
C ALA A 24 -7.27 -0.26 -0.96
N LYS A 25 -8.24 -0.50 -0.08
CA LYS A 25 -9.34 0.43 0.18
C LYS A 25 -8.85 1.81 0.63
N TYR A 26 -7.91 1.87 1.58
CA TYR A 26 -7.33 3.14 2.02
C TYR A 26 -6.56 3.84 0.90
N ARG A 27 -5.85 3.11 0.03
CA ARG A 27 -5.15 3.70 -1.12
C ARG A 27 -6.11 4.33 -2.14
N GLU A 28 -7.25 3.68 -2.42
CA GLU A 28 -8.30 4.25 -3.27
C GLU A 28 -8.89 5.52 -2.65
N GLN A 29 -9.19 5.50 -1.36
CA GLN A 29 -9.73 6.66 -0.64
C GLN A 29 -8.73 7.83 -0.60
N SER A 30 -7.44 7.55 -0.46
CA SER A 30 -6.39 8.58 -0.47
C SER A 30 -6.01 9.06 -1.88
N LYS A 31 -6.57 8.49 -2.95
CA LYS A 31 -6.22 8.80 -4.36
C LYS A 31 -4.70 8.75 -4.65
N ILE A 32 -3.93 7.96 -3.89
CA ILE A 32 -2.48 7.87 -4.07
C ILE A 32 -2.21 6.83 -5.16
N PRO A 33 -1.66 7.21 -6.32
CA PRO A 33 -1.40 6.26 -7.39
C PRO A 33 -0.42 5.18 -6.92
N VAL A 34 -0.74 3.93 -7.24
CA VAL A 34 0.17 2.80 -7.06
C VAL A 34 1.44 3.04 -7.87
N ALA A 35 2.56 2.55 -7.36
CA ALA A 35 3.91 2.87 -7.82
C ALA A 35 4.27 2.35 -9.22
N ARG A 36 3.27 1.98 -10.02
CA ARG A 36 3.40 1.52 -11.40
C ARG A 36 3.71 2.67 -12.39
N LEU A 37 3.64 3.94 -11.97
CA LEU A 37 4.01 5.09 -12.79
C LEU A 37 5.36 5.73 -12.37
N ARG A 38 6.40 4.89 -12.24
CA ARG A 38 7.79 5.34 -12.35
C ARG A 38 8.53 4.50 -13.39
N ARG A 39 7.96 4.41 -14.58
CA ARG A 39 8.79 4.32 -15.79
C ARG A 39 9.02 5.77 -16.20
N ASN A 40 10.19 6.29 -15.84
CA ASN A 40 10.68 7.54 -16.40
C ASN A 40 10.65 7.42 -17.94
N ILE A 41 10.14 8.48 -18.58
CA ILE A 41 10.71 9.21 -19.73
C ILE A 41 11.59 8.39 -20.67
#